data_AF-A0A124FF25-F1
#
_entry.id   AF-A0A124FF25-F1
#
_cell.length_a   1.000
_cell.length_b   1.000
_cell.length_c   1.000
_cell.angle_alpha   90.00
_cell.angle_beta   90.00
_cell.angle_gamma   90.00
#
_symmetry.space_group_name_H-M   'P 1'
#
loop_
_entity.id
_entity.type
_entity.pdbx_description
1 polymer ?
#
loop_
_entity_poly.entity_id
_entity_poly.type
_entity_poly.pdbx_seq_one_letter_code
_entity_poly.pdbx_strand_id
1 'polypeptide(L)'
;MPILIVGIDIISEEPMRFAVVSWFNGKIIKHGEFTFYRLLRFIRTKKPDIVAMDNIHELGEYLRKFIRAIPQGTKIVQVTGRPGEQKPLWSLAKEHGIRIGDKFNPYEEAKVCALLAAKGVGYEVLPFEDEVIIKVSRGRSQGKGGWSQDRYRRRVHNLIQNKVREIEETLKRADIPFDLEIKEKDQGLERGEFRVYTSREELAGLIKPMKGGDVEI
;
A
#
# COMPACT_ATOMS: atom_id res chain seq x y z
N MET A 1 22.99 5.35 -15.17
CA MET A 1 22.26 4.71 -16.29
C MET A 1 21.06 5.57 -16.64
N PRO A 2 20.66 5.66 -17.92
CA PRO A 2 19.46 6.38 -18.28
C PRO A 2 18.24 5.69 -17.67
N ILE A 3 17.33 6.45 -17.05
CA ILE A 3 16.10 5.91 -16.46
C ILE A 3 14.88 6.71 -16.95
N LEU A 4 13.83 6.00 -17.34
CA LEU A 4 12.54 6.54 -17.74
C LEU A 4 11.50 6.25 -16.65
N ILE A 5 10.95 7.32 -16.09
CA ILE A 5 9.92 7.26 -15.06
C ILE A 5 8.65 7.90 -15.61
N VAL A 6 7.51 7.25 -15.45
CA VAL A 6 6.22 7.77 -15.87
C VAL A 6 5.38 8.04 -14.62
N GLY A 7 5.10 9.30 -14.34
CA GLY A 7 4.12 9.67 -13.32
C GLY A 7 2.73 9.74 -13.93
N ILE A 8 1.75 9.23 -13.19
CA ILE A 8 0.33 9.30 -13.55
C ILE A 8 -0.50 9.82 -12.39
N ASP A 9 -1.63 10.42 -12.74
CA ASP A 9 -2.69 10.84 -11.82
C ASP A 9 -4.06 10.71 -12.53
N ILE A 10 -5.14 10.50 -11.77
CA ILE A 10 -6.49 10.28 -12.31
C ILE A 10 -7.19 11.62 -12.54
N ILE A 11 -7.62 11.86 -13.78
CA ILE A 11 -8.43 13.03 -14.16
C ILE A 11 -9.92 12.76 -13.93
N SER A 12 -10.35 11.52 -14.18
CA SER A 12 -11.75 11.10 -14.10
C SER A 12 -11.81 9.58 -13.97
N GLU A 13 -12.69 9.07 -13.11
CA GLU A 13 -12.90 7.62 -12.93
C GLU A 13 -13.90 7.05 -13.95
N GLU A 14 -14.84 7.88 -14.43
CA GLU A 14 -15.90 7.49 -15.37
C GLU A 14 -16.05 8.50 -16.51
N PRO A 15 -15.45 8.24 -17.69
CA PRO A 15 -14.54 7.14 -18.00
C PRO A 15 -13.15 7.35 -17.39
N MET A 16 -12.46 6.24 -17.07
CA MET A 16 -11.13 6.25 -16.48
C MET A 16 -10.08 6.93 -17.39
N ARG A 17 -9.62 8.12 -16.98
CA ARG A 17 -8.68 8.98 -17.70
C ARG A 17 -7.56 9.47 -16.79
N PHE A 18 -6.37 9.62 -17.36
CA PHE A 18 -5.12 9.89 -16.63
C PHE A 18 -4.39 11.09 -17.19
N ALA A 19 -3.84 11.93 -16.31
CA ALA A 19 -2.75 12.82 -16.64
C ALA A 19 -1.45 12.02 -16.70
N VAL A 20 -0.68 12.17 -17.79
CA VAL A 20 0.56 11.40 -17.97
C VAL A 20 1.75 12.32 -18.19
N VAL A 21 2.77 12.15 -17.35
CA VAL A 21 4.03 12.90 -17.39
C VAL A 21 5.20 11.93 -17.33
N SER A 22 6.17 12.06 -18.24
CA SER A 22 7.42 11.30 -18.18
C SER A 22 8.54 12.17 -17.63
N TRP A 23 9.41 11.58 -16.83
CA TRP A 23 10.73 12.08 -16.48
C TRP A 23 11.79 11.18 -17.09
N PHE A 24 12.73 11.76 -17.84
CA PHE A 24 13.85 11.04 -18.45
C PHE A 24 15.15 11.83 -18.21
N ASN A 25 16.00 11.34 -17.31
CA ASN A 25 17.31 11.91 -16.99
C ASN A 25 17.30 13.44 -16.81
N GLY A 26 16.39 13.94 -15.99
CA GLY A 26 16.26 15.38 -15.68
C GLY A 26 15.31 16.15 -16.58
N LYS A 27 14.80 15.56 -17.67
CA LYS A 27 13.82 16.20 -18.56
C LYS A 27 12.41 15.71 -18.29
N ILE A 28 11.48 16.66 -18.14
CA ILE A 28 10.04 16.39 -18.01
C ILE A 28 9.35 16.53 -19.37
N ILE A 29 8.47 15.57 -19.69
CA ILE A 29 7.62 15.59 -20.89
C ILE A 29 6.17 15.35 -20.47
N LYS A 30 5.29 16.32 -20.73
CA LYS A 30 3.84 16.17 -20.57
C LYS A 30 3.26 15.51 -21.81
N HIS A 31 2.60 14.37 -21.65
CA HIS A 31 1.99 13.62 -22.77
C HIS A 31 0.51 13.95 -23.00
N GLY A 32 -0.15 14.56 -22.02
CA GLY A 32 -1.58 14.88 -22.06
C GLY A 32 -2.43 13.79 -21.41
N GLU A 33 -3.71 13.80 -21.75
CA GLU A 33 -4.72 12.94 -21.16
C GLU A 33 -4.85 11.61 -21.89
N PHE A 34 -4.71 10.51 -21.15
CA PHE A 34 -4.80 9.15 -21.68
C PHE A 34 -6.00 8.42 -21.10
N THR A 35 -6.71 7.65 -21.94
CA THR A 35 -7.63 6.62 -21.45
C THR A 35 -6.85 5.46 -20.83
N PHE A 36 -7.49 4.64 -20.00
CA PHE A 36 -6.86 3.44 -19.43
C PHE A 36 -6.13 2.58 -20.46
N TYR A 37 -6.77 2.24 -21.59
CA TYR A 37 -6.16 1.42 -22.64
C TYR A 37 -5.01 2.13 -23.38
N ARG A 38 -5.10 3.46 -23.55
CA ARG A 38 -4.02 4.25 -24.14
C ARG A 38 -2.80 4.28 -23.22
N LEU A 39 -3.01 4.41 -21.91
CA LEU A 39 -1.96 4.32 -20.91
C LEU A 39 -1.25 2.96 -20.93
N LEU A 40 -1.99 1.85 -20.92
CA LEU A 40 -1.39 0.52 -21.01
C LEU A 40 -0.56 0.33 -22.28
N ARG A 41 -1.07 0.81 -23.43
CA ARG A 41 -0.33 0.76 -24.70
C ARG A 41 0.97 1.58 -24.61
N PHE A 42 0.91 2.76 -24.04
CA PHE A 42 2.07 3.62 -23.86
C PHE A 42 3.13 2.95 -22.98
N ILE A 43 2.74 2.44 -21.81
CA ILE A 43 3.65 1.75 -20.89
C ILE A 43 4.30 0.53 -21.57
N ARG A 44 3.51 -0.31 -22.25
CA ARG A 44 4.04 -1.48 -22.97
C ARG A 44 5.00 -1.13 -24.10
N THR A 45 4.79 0.01 -24.75
CA THR A 45 5.62 0.48 -25.88
C THR A 45 6.91 1.11 -25.37
N LYS A 46 6.82 1.95 -24.34
CA LYS A 46 7.97 2.71 -23.80
C LYS A 46 8.78 1.92 -22.78
N LYS A 47 8.17 0.91 -22.16
CA LYS A 47 8.77 0.07 -21.09
C LYS A 47 9.53 0.93 -20.07
N PRO A 48 8.85 1.87 -19.39
CA PRO A 48 9.51 2.69 -18.39
C PRO A 48 10.06 1.82 -17.26
N ASP A 49 11.13 2.27 -16.61
CA ASP A 49 11.68 1.58 -15.46
C ASP A 49 10.72 1.66 -14.26
N ILE A 50 10.02 2.79 -14.12
CA ILE A 50 9.05 3.04 -13.04
C ILE A 50 7.78 3.70 -13.59
N VAL A 51 6.62 3.25 -13.12
CA VAL A 51 5.35 3.96 -13.19
C VAL A 51 4.98 4.41 -11.77
N ALA A 52 4.92 5.71 -11.54
CA ALA A 52 4.70 6.31 -10.22
C ALA A 52 3.31 6.95 -10.11
N MET A 53 2.65 6.76 -8.97
CA MET A 53 1.40 7.41 -8.61
C MET A 53 1.35 7.71 -7.12
N ASP A 54 0.41 8.54 -6.70
CA ASP A 54 0.21 8.90 -5.30
C ASP A 54 -0.63 7.86 -4.55
N ASN A 55 -1.65 7.29 -5.19
CA ASN A 55 -2.56 6.31 -4.60
C ASN A 55 -3.01 5.25 -5.62
N ILE A 56 -2.51 4.02 -5.47
CA ILE A 56 -2.83 2.89 -6.34
C ILE A 56 -4.29 2.44 -6.24
N HIS A 57 -4.95 2.72 -5.11
CA HIS A 57 -6.31 2.25 -4.85
C HIS A 57 -7.36 2.97 -5.70
N GLU A 58 -7.07 4.17 -6.21
CA GLU A 58 -7.98 4.93 -7.06
C GLU A 58 -8.21 4.27 -8.43
N LEU A 59 -7.35 3.30 -8.80
CA LEU A 59 -7.62 2.44 -9.96
C LEU A 59 -8.86 1.55 -9.78
N GLY A 60 -9.32 1.31 -8.55
CA GLY A 60 -10.52 0.52 -8.27
C GLY A 60 -10.53 -0.82 -8.99
N GLU A 61 -11.58 -1.08 -9.77
CA GLU A 61 -11.73 -2.31 -10.57
C GLU A 61 -10.64 -2.51 -11.63
N TYR A 62 -9.98 -1.43 -12.07
CA TYR A 62 -8.92 -1.48 -13.07
C TYR A 62 -7.58 -1.93 -12.49
N LEU A 63 -7.43 -1.96 -11.16
CA LEU A 63 -6.16 -2.26 -10.48
C LEU A 63 -5.56 -3.60 -10.92
N ARG A 64 -6.34 -4.70 -10.82
CA ARG A 64 -5.86 -6.04 -11.20
C ARG A 64 -5.42 -6.08 -12.66
N LYS A 65 -6.15 -5.41 -13.55
CA LYS A 65 -5.85 -5.36 -14.98
C LYS A 65 -4.62 -4.50 -15.26
N PHE A 66 -4.46 -3.39 -14.53
CA PHE A 66 -3.30 -2.52 -14.62
C PHE A 66 -2.04 -3.28 -14.27
N ILE A 67 -2.00 -3.88 -13.08
CA ILE A 67 -0.88 -4.67 -12.57
C ILE A 67 -0.46 -5.76 -13.57
N ARG A 68 -1.41 -6.57 -14.07
CA ARG A 68 -1.13 -7.64 -15.03
C ARG A 68 -0.62 -7.16 -16.39
N ALA A 69 -0.90 -5.91 -16.76
CA ALA A 69 -0.50 -5.36 -18.05
C ALA A 69 0.88 -4.67 -18.01
N ILE A 70 1.45 -4.46 -16.83
CA ILE A 70 2.78 -3.86 -16.65
C ILE A 70 3.87 -4.87 -17.09
N PRO A 71 4.89 -4.44 -17.87
CA PRO A 71 6.01 -5.30 -18.27
C PRO A 71 6.85 -5.80 -17.09
N GLN A 72 7.42 -7.01 -17.18
CA GLN A 72 8.23 -7.67 -16.13
C GLN A 72 9.51 -6.94 -15.67
N GLY A 73 9.82 -5.74 -16.19
CA GLY A 73 10.92 -4.88 -15.73
C GLY A 73 10.48 -3.48 -15.29
N THR A 74 9.18 -3.20 -15.36
CA THR A 74 8.61 -1.92 -14.96
C THR A 74 8.08 -2.04 -13.54
N LYS A 75 8.60 -1.22 -12.63
CA LYS A 75 8.10 -1.14 -11.25
C LYS A 75 6.88 -0.24 -11.18
N ILE A 76 5.89 -0.62 -10.38
CA ILE A 76 4.79 0.27 -10.00
C ILE A 76 5.17 0.86 -8.64
N VAL A 77 5.17 2.17 -8.48
CA VAL A 77 5.60 2.84 -7.24
C VAL A 77 4.51 3.76 -6.72
N GLN A 78 4.11 3.55 -5.47
CA GLN A 78 3.27 4.48 -4.72
C GLN A 78 4.16 5.44 -3.92
N VAL A 79 4.14 6.73 -4.25
CA VAL A 79 5.09 7.70 -3.66
C VAL A 79 4.70 8.15 -2.25
N THR A 80 3.43 8.03 -1.87
CA THR A 80 2.90 8.57 -0.61
C THR A 80 3.18 7.70 0.62
N GLY A 81 3.61 6.45 0.46
CA GLY A 81 3.84 5.54 1.56
C GLY A 81 3.03 4.25 1.47
N ARG A 82 3.26 3.32 2.39
CA ARG A 82 2.41 2.14 2.59
C ARG A 82 1.20 2.46 3.48
N PRO A 83 0.11 1.66 3.44
CA PRO A 83 -1.04 1.86 4.34
C PRO A 83 -0.60 2.03 5.81
N GLY A 84 -1.19 3.00 6.51
CA GLY A 84 -0.86 3.31 7.91
C GLY A 84 0.36 4.23 8.12
N GLU A 85 1.22 4.39 7.11
CA GLU A 85 2.41 5.27 7.15
C GLU A 85 2.42 6.32 6.02
N GLN A 86 1.25 6.59 5.44
CA GLN A 86 1.13 7.52 4.32
C GLN A 86 1.40 8.97 4.74
N LYS A 87 2.13 9.70 3.89
CA LYS A 87 2.30 11.15 3.96
C LYS A 87 1.63 11.81 2.76
N PRO A 88 1.06 13.03 2.91
CA PRO A 88 0.49 13.76 1.79
C PRO A 88 1.53 14.03 0.69
N LEU A 89 1.14 13.85 -0.58
CA LEU A 89 2.00 14.06 -1.74
C LEU A 89 2.75 15.40 -1.71
N TRP A 90 2.01 16.49 -1.40
CA TRP A 90 2.56 17.83 -1.36
C TRP A 90 3.55 18.06 -0.22
N SER A 91 3.37 17.38 0.90
CA SER A 91 4.32 17.42 2.02
C SER A 91 5.63 16.74 1.61
N LEU A 92 5.55 15.56 1.00
CA LEU A 92 6.71 14.84 0.46
C LEU A 92 7.45 15.66 -0.61
N ALA A 93 6.71 16.30 -1.51
CA ALA A 93 7.28 17.17 -2.54
C ALA A 93 8.11 18.30 -1.93
N LYS A 94 7.57 18.96 -0.89
CA LYS A 94 8.26 20.04 -0.16
C LYS A 94 9.50 19.52 0.59
N GLU A 95 9.38 18.39 1.29
CA GLU A 95 10.49 17.73 1.99
C GLU A 95 11.67 17.43 1.04
N HIS A 96 11.38 17.11 -0.22
CA HIS A 96 12.37 16.73 -1.23
C HIS A 96 12.80 17.87 -2.17
N GLY A 97 12.40 19.11 -1.86
CA GLY A 97 12.78 20.30 -2.61
C GLY A 97 12.18 20.38 -4.03
N ILE A 98 11.04 19.74 -4.27
CA ILE A 98 10.34 19.80 -5.55
C ILE A 98 9.52 21.08 -5.61
N ARG A 99 9.69 21.85 -6.69
CA ARG A 99 8.88 23.05 -6.93
C ARG A 99 7.46 22.63 -7.31
N ILE A 100 6.51 23.02 -6.46
CA ILE A 100 5.08 22.76 -6.61
C ILE A 100 4.45 23.90 -7.42
N GLY A 101 3.73 23.54 -8.48
CA GLY A 101 2.86 24.41 -9.25
C GLY A 101 1.45 24.48 -8.68
N ASP A 102 0.45 24.35 -9.54
CA ASP A 102 -0.95 24.29 -9.13
C ASP A 102 -1.28 22.91 -8.55
N LYS A 103 -1.68 22.88 -7.27
CA LYS A 103 -1.96 21.65 -6.52
C LYS A 103 -3.28 20.98 -6.88
N PHE A 104 -4.12 21.62 -7.69
CA PHE A 104 -5.37 21.01 -8.19
C PHE A 104 -5.23 20.52 -9.63
N ASN A 105 -4.02 20.60 -10.17
CA ASN A 105 -3.75 20.21 -11.54
C ASN A 105 -3.23 18.77 -11.57
N PRO A 106 -3.95 17.82 -12.20
CA PRO A 106 -3.54 16.41 -12.22
C PRO A 106 -2.20 16.19 -12.94
N TYR A 107 -1.83 17.08 -13.86
CA TYR A 107 -0.49 17.04 -14.48
C TYR A 107 0.63 17.45 -13.53
N GLU A 108 0.33 18.30 -12.54
CA GLU A 108 1.28 18.67 -11.50
C GLU A 108 1.49 17.49 -10.55
N GLU A 109 0.42 16.78 -10.17
CA GLU A 109 0.48 15.57 -9.36
C GLU A 109 1.29 14.48 -10.04
N ALA A 110 0.94 14.14 -11.28
CA ALA A 110 1.71 13.19 -12.10
C ALA A 110 3.20 13.57 -12.20
N LYS A 111 3.51 14.87 -12.40
CA LYS A 111 4.89 15.36 -12.42
C LYS A 111 5.60 15.16 -11.08
N VAL A 112 4.94 15.50 -9.97
CA VAL A 112 5.49 15.33 -8.62
C VAL A 112 5.73 13.86 -8.31
N CYS A 113 4.81 12.96 -8.66
CA CYS A 113 4.99 11.51 -8.52
C CYS A 113 6.24 11.02 -9.27
N ALA A 114 6.40 11.43 -10.54
CA ALA A 114 7.60 11.07 -11.32
C ALA A 114 8.89 11.58 -10.67
N LEU A 115 8.89 12.82 -10.17
CA LEU A 115 10.06 13.44 -9.54
C LEU A 115 10.42 12.84 -8.17
N LEU A 116 9.41 12.46 -7.38
CA LEU A 116 9.61 11.76 -6.10
C LEU A 116 10.21 10.37 -6.35
N ALA A 117 9.64 9.60 -7.28
CA ALA A 117 10.19 8.32 -7.67
C ALA A 117 11.62 8.45 -8.23
N ALA A 118 11.92 9.50 -9.01
CA ALA A 118 13.28 9.79 -9.48
C ALA A 118 14.29 10.05 -8.34
N LYS A 119 13.81 10.51 -7.18
CA LYS A 119 14.60 10.70 -5.96
C LYS A 119 14.65 9.46 -5.06
N GLY A 120 14.07 8.33 -5.50
CA GLY A 120 14.00 7.10 -4.72
C GLY A 120 12.92 7.11 -3.63
N VAL A 121 11.93 8.01 -3.72
CA VAL A 121 10.82 8.08 -2.79
C VAL A 121 9.66 7.21 -3.27
N GLY A 122 9.12 6.41 -2.36
CA GLY A 122 7.95 5.59 -2.58
C GLY A 122 8.20 4.11 -2.29
N TYR A 123 7.13 3.35 -2.37
CA TYR A 123 7.12 1.91 -2.12
C TYR A 123 6.71 1.19 -3.40
N GLU A 124 7.43 0.12 -3.73
CA GLU A 124 7.09 -0.74 -4.87
C GLU A 124 5.80 -1.51 -4.56
N VAL A 125 4.82 -1.38 -5.46
CA VAL A 125 3.59 -2.15 -5.40
C VAL A 125 3.88 -3.51 -6.02
N LEU A 126 3.91 -4.53 -5.16
CA LEU A 126 4.12 -5.90 -5.59
C LEU A 126 2.78 -6.51 -6.05
N PRO A 127 2.73 -7.09 -7.27
CA PRO A 127 1.60 -7.90 -7.71
C PRO A 127 1.52 -9.15 -6.85
N PHE A 128 0.46 -9.32 -6.06
CA PHE A 128 0.18 -10.60 -5.42
C PHE A 128 -1.11 -11.17 -5.98
N GLU A 129 -1.04 -12.42 -6.44
CA GLU A 129 -2.22 -13.13 -6.95
C GLU A 129 -3.17 -13.45 -5.80
N ASP A 130 -2.60 -13.76 -4.62
CA ASP A 130 -3.27 -14.12 -3.40
C ASP A 130 -3.00 -13.11 -2.27
N GLU A 131 -4.08 -12.72 -1.59
CA GLU A 131 -4.04 -11.91 -0.38
C GLU A 131 -4.78 -12.67 0.73
N VAL A 132 -4.14 -12.85 1.88
CA VAL A 132 -4.73 -13.49 3.05
C VAL A 132 -4.75 -12.49 4.20
N ILE A 133 -5.94 -12.26 4.74
CA ILE A 133 -6.11 -11.42 5.93
C ILE A 133 -5.96 -12.28 7.18
N ILE A 134 -4.99 -11.93 8.04
CA ILE A 134 -4.84 -12.49 9.37
C ILE A 134 -5.36 -11.46 10.38
N LYS A 135 -6.37 -11.83 11.15
CA LYS A 135 -6.98 -10.94 12.12
C LYS A 135 -6.72 -11.46 13.53
N VAL A 136 -5.89 -10.74 14.27
CA VAL A 136 -5.67 -11.02 15.69
C VAL A 136 -6.62 -10.16 16.51
N SER A 137 -7.55 -10.78 17.23
CA SER A 137 -8.53 -10.06 18.03
C SER A 137 -8.91 -10.84 19.28
N ARG A 138 -9.70 -10.22 20.15
CA ARG A 138 -10.24 -10.88 21.35
C ARG A 138 -11.20 -12.02 20.96
N GLY A 139 -11.10 -13.17 21.61
CA GLY A 139 -11.94 -14.33 21.32
C GLY A 139 -13.30 -14.37 21.99
N ARG A 140 -13.53 -13.54 23.01
CA ARG A 140 -14.77 -13.53 23.80
C ARG A 140 -15.32 -12.13 24.00
N SER A 141 -16.65 -12.00 23.95
CA SER A 141 -17.32 -10.76 24.32
C SER A 141 -17.22 -10.51 25.83
N GLN A 142 -17.07 -9.24 26.19
CA GLN A 142 -17.08 -8.82 27.59
C GLN A 142 -18.54 -8.78 28.06
N GLY A 143 -18.86 -9.45 29.18
CA GLY A 143 -20.16 -9.37 29.82
C GLY A 143 -20.41 -8.03 30.52
N LYS A 144 -21.58 -7.89 31.17
CA LYS A 144 -21.95 -6.67 31.92
C LYS A 144 -21.15 -6.57 33.23
N GLY A 145 -20.04 -5.81 33.23
CA GLY A 145 -19.46 -5.17 34.42
C GLY A 145 -18.84 -6.08 35.50
N GLY A 146 -17.70 -5.67 36.08
CA GLY A 146 -17.19 -6.29 37.32
C GLY A 146 -15.78 -5.85 37.71
N TRP A 147 -15.45 -6.03 38.99
CA TRP A 147 -14.12 -5.67 39.55
C TRP A 147 -12.95 -6.41 38.87
N SER A 148 -13.19 -7.56 38.25
CA SER A 148 -12.20 -8.34 37.50
C SER A 148 -12.08 -7.96 36.01
N GLN A 149 -12.96 -7.08 35.51
CA GLN A 149 -13.12 -6.83 34.08
C GLN A 149 -11.95 -6.05 33.48
N ASP A 150 -11.45 -5.04 34.19
CA ASP A 150 -10.28 -4.27 33.78
C ASP A 150 -9.02 -5.12 33.74
N ARG A 151 -8.85 -6.00 34.74
CA ARG A 151 -7.72 -6.94 34.78
C ARG A 151 -7.77 -7.90 33.59
N TYR A 152 -8.94 -8.45 33.30
CA TYR A 152 -9.14 -9.32 32.15
C TYR A 152 -8.88 -8.58 30.83
N ARG A 153 -9.40 -7.35 30.67
CA ARG A 153 -9.17 -6.52 29.48
C ARG A 153 -7.68 -6.26 29.23
N ARG A 154 -6.94 -5.83 30.25
CA ARG A 154 -5.48 -5.62 30.15
C ARG A 154 -4.75 -6.89 29.77
N ARG A 155 -5.10 -8.02 30.40
CA ARG A 155 -4.52 -9.33 30.06
C ARG A 155 -4.77 -9.68 28.59
N VAL A 156 -6.00 -9.51 28.09
CA VAL A 156 -6.34 -9.79 26.68
C VAL A 156 -5.55 -8.89 25.73
N HIS A 157 -5.48 -7.58 25.98
CA HIS A 157 -4.71 -6.67 25.12
C HIS A 157 -3.22 -7.05 25.06
N ASN A 158 -2.61 -7.43 26.19
CA ASN A 158 -1.23 -7.92 26.22
C ASN A 158 -1.07 -9.22 25.41
N LEU A 159 -2.03 -10.14 25.48
CA LEU A 159 -2.01 -11.37 24.68
C LEU A 159 -2.12 -11.08 23.18
N ILE A 160 -2.98 -10.13 22.79
CA ILE A 160 -3.12 -9.70 21.39
C ILE A 160 -1.80 -9.07 20.93
N GLN A 161 -1.22 -8.15 21.70
CA GLN A 161 0.05 -7.50 21.38
C GLN A 161 1.19 -8.51 21.18
N ASN A 162 1.31 -9.48 22.11
CA ASN A 162 2.31 -10.54 21.99
C ASN A 162 2.09 -11.39 20.72
N LYS A 163 0.83 -11.72 20.41
CA LYS A 163 0.53 -12.55 19.25
C LYS A 163 0.74 -11.82 17.92
N VAL A 164 0.40 -10.53 17.85
CA VAL A 164 0.70 -9.67 16.70
C VAL A 164 2.21 -9.64 16.47
N ARG A 165 3.00 -9.41 17.52
CA ARG A 165 4.47 -9.40 17.40
C ARG A 165 5.04 -10.74 16.93
N GLU A 166 4.54 -11.85 17.46
CA GLU A 166 4.95 -13.21 17.05
C GLU A 166 4.66 -13.47 15.55
N ILE A 167 3.47 -13.07 15.07
CA ILE A 167 3.10 -13.18 13.66
C ILE A 167 4.00 -12.30 12.80
N GLU A 168 4.21 -11.04 13.19
CA GLU A 168 5.07 -10.10 12.48
C GLU A 168 6.51 -10.65 12.33
N GLU A 169 7.09 -11.16 13.41
CA GLU A 169 8.44 -11.77 13.41
C GLU A 169 8.49 -13.07 12.58
N THR A 170 7.39 -13.81 12.48
CA THR A 170 7.30 -15.03 11.66
C THR A 170 7.26 -14.69 10.18
N LEU A 171 6.41 -13.72 9.79
CA LEU A 171 6.33 -13.26 8.40
C LEU A 171 7.65 -12.64 7.93
N LYS A 172 8.29 -11.79 8.76
CA LYS A 172 9.61 -11.22 8.46
C LYS A 172 10.68 -12.29 8.27
N ARG A 173 10.72 -13.32 9.12
CA ARG A 173 11.71 -14.42 9.00
C ARG A 173 11.49 -15.28 7.76
N ALA A 174 10.25 -15.42 7.32
CA ALA A 174 9.90 -16.17 6.12
C ALA A 174 10.05 -15.34 4.83
N ASP A 175 10.48 -14.07 4.92
CA ASP A 175 10.52 -13.11 3.81
C ASP A 175 9.16 -12.96 3.10
N ILE A 176 8.06 -13.13 3.84
CA ILE A 176 6.72 -12.97 3.32
C ILE A 176 6.31 -11.50 3.46
N PRO A 177 5.97 -10.81 2.37
CA PRO A 177 5.52 -9.42 2.43
C PRO A 177 4.16 -9.30 3.12
N PHE A 178 3.99 -8.24 3.91
CA PHE A 178 2.72 -7.92 4.56
C PHE A 178 2.59 -6.44 4.89
N ASP A 179 1.36 -5.97 4.98
CA ASP A 179 0.99 -4.72 5.67
C ASP A 179 0.35 -5.05 7.03
N LEU A 180 0.63 -4.23 8.05
CA LEU A 180 0.08 -4.39 9.40
C LEU A 180 -0.71 -3.13 9.79
N GLU A 181 -1.99 -3.29 10.07
CA GLU A 181 -2.84 -2.27 10.68
C GLU A 181 -3.12 -2.64 12.14
N ILE A 182 -2.80 -1.73 13.05
CA ILE A 182 -3.06 -1.89 14.49
C ILE A 182 -4.14 -0.94 14.96
N LYS A 183 -5.02 -1.43 15.82
CA LYS A 183 -6.02 -0.61 16.50
C LYS A 183 -5.76 -0.60 18.00
N GLU A 184 -5.48 0.58 18.52
CA GLU A 184 -5.28 0.81 19.94
C GLU A 184 -6.55 1.36 20.61
N LYS A 185 -6.68 1.08 21.91
CA LYS A 185 -7.66 1.71 22.82
C LYS A 185 -6.96 2.09 24.13
N ASP A 186 -7.67 2.77 25.02
CA ASP A 186 -7.20 3.29 26.32
C ASP A 186 -6.40 2.30 27.20
N GLN A 187 -6.43 0.99 26.91
CA GLN A 187 -5.72 -0.03 27.69
C GLN A 187 -4.82 -0.95 26.85
N GLY A 188 -4.40 -0.53 25.64
CA GLY A 188 -3.49 -1.30 24.78
C GLY A 188 -4.10 -1.75 23.45
N LEU A 189 -3.46 -2.72 22.82
CA LEU A 189 -3.82 -3.20 21.48
C LEU A 189 -5.16 -3.96 21.49
N GLU A 190 -6.18 -3.43 20.81
CA GLU A 190 -7.50 -4.04 20.69
C GLU A 190 -7.53 -5.10 19.58
N ARG A 191 -6.80 -4.84 18.48
CA ARG A 191 -6.76 -5.69 17.28
C ARG A 191 -5.48 -5.42 16.50
N GLY A 192 -4.95 -6.47 15.88
CA GLY A 192 -4.01 -6.36 14.76
C GLY A 192 -4.59 -7.04 13.54
N GLU A 193 -4.38 -6.45 12.36
CA GLU A 193 -4.76 -7.03 11.08
C GLU A 193 -3.56 -7.02 10.14
N PHE A 194 -3.20 -8.19 9.64
CA PHE A 194 -2.18 -8.32 8.61
C PHE A 194 -2.86 -8.58 7.28
N ARG A 195 -2.49 -7.81 6.25
CA ARG A 195 -2.72 -8.18 4.86
C ARG A 195 -1.45 -8.86 4.38
N VAL A 196 -1.51 -10.18 4.26
CA VAL A 196 -0.35 -11.01 3.93
C VAL A 196 -0.43 -11.42 2.48
N TYR A 197 0.70 -11.32 1.81
CA TYR A 197 0.80 -11.41 0.37
C TYR A 197 1.41 -12.75 -0.07
N THR A 198 0.65 -13.81 0.17
CA THR A 198 1.04 -15.21 -0.06
C THR A 198 -0.23 -16.07 -0.19
N SER A 199 -0.10 -17.29 -0.69
CA SER A 199 -1.23 -18.21 -0.78
C SER A 199 -1.63 -18.73 0.61
N ARG A 200 -2.87 -19.21 0.74
CA ARG A 200 -3.37 -19.75 2.01
C ARG A 200 -2.60 -21.00 2.43
N GLU A 201 -2.14 -21.80 1.47
CA GLU A 201 -1.40 -23.04 1.66
C GLU A 201 0.00 -22.77 2.24
N GLU A 202 0.73 -21.81 1.65
CA GLU A 202 2.04 -21.39 2.13
C GLU A 202 1.93 -20.80 3.55
N LEU A 203 0.91 -19.97 3.79
CA LEU A 203 0.66 -19.38 5.10
C LEU A 203 0.31 -20.43 6.17
N ALA A 204 -0.46 -21.47 5.82
CA ALA A 204 -0.93 -22.48 6.77
C ALA A 204 0.21 -23.26 7.44
N GLY A 205 1.37 -23.35 6.78
CA GLY A 205 2.60 -23.94 7.35
C GLY A 205 3.26 -23.08 8.43
N LEU A 206 2.98 -21.77 8.44
CA LEU A 206 3.64 -20.78 9.31
C LEU A 206 2.72 -20.27 10.41
N ILE A 207 1.46 -19.96 10.08
CA ILE A 207 0.50 -19.35 10.99
C ILE A 207 -0.77 -20.19 11.01
N LYS A 208 -1.09 -20.73 12.18
CA LYS A 208 -2.26 -21.58 12.38
C LYS A 208 -3.45 -20.77 12.92
N PRO A 209 -4.67 -20.99 12.41
CA PRO A 209 -5.88 -20.41 12.98
C PRO A 209 -6.04 -20.81 14.46
N MET A 210 -6.55 -19.89 15.28
CA MET A 210 -6.79 -20.13 16.70
C MET A 210 -8.18 -19.62 17.09
N LYS A 211 -9.02 -20.50 17.65
CA LYS A 211 -10.40 -20.18 18.08
C LYS A 211 -10.68 -20.63 19.51
N GLY A 212 -11.60 -19.94 20.20
CA GLY A 212 -12.17 -20.38 21.48
C GLY A 212 -11.41 -19.98 22.76
N GLY A 213 -10.28 -19.29 22.63
CA GLY A 213 -9.47 -18.75 23.74
C GLY A 213 -9.77 -17.29 24.09
N ASP A 214 -8.88 -16.68 24.88
CA ASP A 214 -8.90 -15.24 25.19
C ASP A 214 -8.62 -14.39 23.94
N VAL A 215 -7.87 -14.94 22.98
CA VAL A 215 -7.48 -14.36 21.69
C VAL A 215 -7.89 -15.31 20.56
N GLU A 216 -8.20 -14.75 19.40
CA GLU A 216 -8.47 -15.48 18.16
C GLU A 216 -7.61 -14.93 17.02
N ILE A 217 -7.28 -15.85 16.09
CA ILE A 217 -6.47 -15.65 14.89
C ILE A 217 -7.15 -16.34 13.72
#